data_AF-A0A364XWV4-F1
#
_entry.id   AF-A0A364XWV4-F1
#
_cell.length_a   1.000
_cell.length_b   1.000
_cell.length_c   1.000
_cell.angle_alpha   90.00
_cell.angle_beta   90.00
_cell.angle_gamma   90.00
#
_symmetry.space_group_name_H-M   'P 1'
#
loop_
_entity.id
_entity.type
_entity.pdbx_description
1 polymer ?
#
loop_
_entity_poly.entity_id
_entity_poly.type
_entity_poly.pdbx_seq_one_letter_code
_entity_poly.pdbx_strand_id
1 'polypeptide(L)' 'MGRGDKKSAKGKRTKGSYGVTRNKKSIKAQLKRTASKKSGAPATEASAKPKRTAAKKKAE' A
#
# COMPACT_ATOMS: atom_id res chain seq x y z
N MET A 1 -10.63 -9.68 -8.88
CA MET A 1 -10.22 -11.03 -8.44
C MET A 1 -10.75 -11.32 -7.02
N GLY A 2 -11.45 -12.44 -6.84
CA GLY A 2 -12.18 -12.80 -5.62
C GLY A 2 -11.33 -13.49 -4.55
N ARG A 3 -11.95 -13.89 -3.42
CA ARG A 3 -11.30 -14.63 -2.33
C ARG A 3 -10.81 -16.03 -2.73
N GLY A 4 -11.45 -16.66 -3.72
CA GLY A 4 -11.03 -17.96 -4.25
C GLY A 4 -9.81 -17.91 -5.17
N ASP A 5 -9.41 -16.72 -5.63
CA ASP A 5 -8.29 -16.58 -6.54
C ASP A 5 -6.94 -16.62 -5.82
N LYS A 6 -6.28 -17.78 -5.92
CA LYS A 6 -4.99 -18.10 -5.28
C LYS A 6 -3.80 -17.29 -5.82
N LYS A 7 -3.94 -16.56 -6.93
CA LYS A 7 -2.89 -15.69 -7.49
C LYS A 7 -3.04 -14.25 -7.00
N SER A 8 -4.26 -13.81 -6.72
CA SER A 8 -4.54 -12.47 -6.21
C SER A 8 -4.08 -12.25 -4.76
N ALA A 9 -3.78 -11.00 -4.39
CA ALA A 9 -3.50 -10.64 -3.00
C ALA A 9 -4.66 -11.00 -2.05
N LYS A 10 -5.92 -10.91 -2.53
CA LYS A 10 -7.13 -11.23 -1.75
C LYS A 10 -7.23 -12.73 -1.46
N GLY A 11 -7.03 -13.60 -2.43
CA GLY A 11 -7.05 -15.05 -2.17
C GLY A 11 -5.79 -15.57 -1.47
N LYS A 12 -4.62 -14.95 -1.66
CA LYS A 12 -3.46 -15.18 -0.78
C LYS A 12 -3.74 -14.79 0.67
N ARG A 13 -4.54 -13.75 0.90
CA ARG A 13 -5.03 -13.36 2.23
C ARG A 13 -5.90 -14.45 2.84
N THR A 14 -6.91 -14.90 2.10
CA THR A 14 -7.85 -15.92 2.56
C THR A 14 -7.17 -17.28 2.80
N LYS A 15 -6.27 -17.72 1.93
CA LYS A 15 -5.53 -18.99 2.10
C LYS A 15 -4.44 -18.91 3.20
N GLY A 16 -4.03 -17.70 3.62
CA GLY A 16 -2.92 -17.54 4.57
C GLY A 16 -1.53 -17.83 3.97
N SER A 17 -1.37 -17.79 2.64
CA SER A 17 -0.09 -18.03 1.98
C SER A 17 0.55 -16.74 1.46
N TYR A 18 1.87 -16.76 1.29
CA TYR A 18 2.64 -15.69 0.67
C TYR A 18 3.02 -16.05 -0.78
N GLY A 19 3.42 -15.05 -1.56
CA GLY A 19 3.86 -15.22 -2.93
C GLY A 19 4.24 -13.86 -3.53
N VAL A 20 4.40 -13.81 -4.86
CA VAL A 20 4.76 -12.56 -5.57
C VAL A 20 3.78 -11.43 -5.23
N THR A 21 2.48 -11.71 -5.26
CA THR A 21 1.41 -10.73 -5.02
C THR A 21 1.16 -10.41 -3.54
N ARG A 22 1.63 -11.25 -2.60
CA ARG A 22 1.58 -11.02 -1.14
C ARG A 22 2.93 -11.35 -0.53
N ASN A 23 3.89 -10.44 -0.64
CA ASN A 23 5.27 -10.67 -0.19
C ASN A 23 5.42 -10.40 1.32
N LYS A 24 6.05 -11.34 2.05
CA LYS A 24 6.25 -11.26 3.50
C LYS A 24 7.20 -10.12 3.91
N LYS A 25 8.27 -9.88 3.13
CA LYS A 25 9.29 -8.87 3.44
C LYS A 25 8.71 -7.45 3.31
N SER A 26 7.97 -7.18 2.24
CA SER A 26 7.35 -5.87 2.02
C SER A 26 6.28 -5.57 3.07
N ILE A 27 5.46 -6.56 3.44
CA ILE A 27 4.44 -6.39 4.51
C ILE A 27 5.13 -6.07 5.85
N LYS A 28 6.19 -6.81 6.23
CA LYS A 28 6.93 -6.52 7.47
C LYS A 28 7.54 -5.12 7.46
N ALA A 29 8.10 -4.68 6.33
CA ALA A 29 8.66 -3.34 6.20
C ALA A 29 7.59 -2.25 6.35
N GLN A 30 6.42 -2.45 5.74
CA GLN A 30 5.27 -1.55 5.91
C GLN A 30 4.82 -1.50 7.36
N LEU A 31 4.66 -2.65 8.03
CA LEU A 31 4.24 -2.71 9.43
C LEU A 31 5.22 -1.99 10.38
N LYS A 32 6.53 -2.12 10.16
CA LYS A 32 7.55 -1.39 10.93
C LYS A 32 7.47 0.12 10.68
N ARG A 33 7.27 0.53 9.43
CA ARG A 33 7.13 1.95 9.05
C ARG A 33 5.86 2.58 9.61
N THR A 34 4.75 1.85 9.61
CA THR A 34 3.49 2.33 10.21
C THR A 34 3.60 2.42 11.73
N ALA A 35 4.33 1.51 12.38
CA ALA A 35 4.58 1.57 13.81
C ALA A 35 5.47 2.76 14.22
N SER A 36 6.46 3.13 13.39
CA SER A 36 7.33 4.28 13.68
C SER A 36 6.68 5.64 13.39
N LYS A 37 5.67 5.69 12.52
CA LYS A 37 4.91 6.91 12.23
C LYS A 37 3.77 7.03 13.23
N LYS A 38 3.99 7.79 14.30
CA LYS A 38 2.94 8.11 15.27
C LYS A 38 1.99 9.16 14.70
N SER A 39 0.98 8.74 13.94
CA SER A 39 -0.29 9.47 13.79
C SER A 39 -1.34 8.71 12.95
N GLY A 40 -2.55 8.61 13.51
CA GLY A 40 -3.81 8.69 12.75
C GLY A 40 -4.47 7.38 12.31
N ALA A 41 -5.70 7.20 12.77
CA ALA A 41 -6.70 6.17 12.46
C ALA A 41 -6.89 5.82 10.94
N PRO A 42 -7.52 4.67 10.61
CA PRO A 42 -7.44 4.04 9.29
C PRO A 42 -8.32 4.74 8.25
N ALA A 43 -7.75 5.07 7.09
CA ALA A 43 -8.53 5.60 5.97
C ALA A 43 -9.23 4.46 5.20
N THR A 44 -10.53 4.40 5.45
CA THR A 44 -11.60 3.89 4.58
C THR A 44 -11.58 4.52 3.18
N GLU A 45 -12.36 3.90 2.29
CA GLU A 45 -12.39 4.04 0.84
C GLU A 45 -12.70 5.44 0.27
N ALA A 46 -12.34 5.62 -1.01
CA ALA A 46 -12.90 6.51 -2.03
C ALA A 46 -12.46 8.00 -2.12
N SER A 47 -12.12 8.37 -3.37
CA SER A 47 -12.29 9.69 -4.01
C SER A 47 -11.56 10.91 -3.43
N ALA A 48 -10.53 11.37 -4.16
CA ALA A 48 -10.46 12.73 -4.75
C ALA A 48 -9.00 13.05 -5.13
N LYS A 49 -8.78 13.38 -6.42
CA LYS A 49 -7.55 14.10 -6.82
C LYS A 49 -7.59 15.50 -6.17
N PRO A 50 -6.44 16.05 -5.73
CA PRO A 50 -6.21 17.46 -6.01
C PRO A 50 -4.83 17.77 -6.58
N LYS A 51 -4.88 18.65 -7.58
CA LYS A 51 -3.81 19.50 -8.12
C LYS A 51 -2.97 20.15 -7.02
N ARG A 52 -1.68 20.37 -7.29
CA ARG A 52 -0.84 21.54 -6.93
C ARG A 52 0.64 21.19 -7.09
N THR A 53 1.60 22.05 -7.44
CA THR A 53 1.75 23.30 -8.19
C THR A 53 3.27 23.52 -8.26
N ALA A 54 3.73 24.24 -9.29
CA ALA A 54 5.13 24.45 -9.68
C ALA A 54 6.10 24.96 -8.60
N ALA A 55 7.41 24.74 -8.82
CA ALA A 55 8.45 25.71 -8.47
C ALA A 55 9.64 25.62 -9.46
N LYS A 56 10.04 26.78 -9.96
CA LYS A 56 11.06 27.05 -11.01
C LYS A 56 12.47 27.25 -10.42
N LYS A 57 13.45 27.24 -11.36
CA LYS A 57 14.78 27.92 -11.44
C LYS A 57 15.97 26.98 -11.25
N LYS A 58 17.11 27.09 -11.95
CA LYS A 58 17.59 27.70 -13.23
C LYS A 58 19.12 27.40 -13.28
N ALA A 59 19.73 27.61 -14.46
CA ALA A 59 21.16 27.56 -14.81
C ALA A 59 21.65 26.13 -15.16
N GLU A 60 22.21 25.87 -16.34
CA GLU A 60 23.03 26.69 -17.25
C GLU A 60 22.40 26.89 -18.63
#